data_AF-D0QC40-F1
#
_entry.id   AF-D0QC40-F1
#
_cell.length_a   1.000
_cell.length_b   1.000
_cell.length_c   1.000
_cell.angle_alpha   90.00
_cell.angle_beta   90.00
_cell.angle_gamma   90.00
#
_symmetry.space_group_name_H-M   'P 1'
#
loop_
_entity.id
_entity.type
_entity.pdbx_description
1 polymer ?
#
loop_
_entity_poly.entity_id
_entity_poly.type
_entity_poly.pdbx_seq_one_letter_code
_entity_poly.pdbx_strand_id
1 'polypeptide(L)'
;YVAQKLLKGAIGTNNFDANSRLCMSSAVAGYNRSFGSDGPPCCYEDIDHCSLILLIGTNTAECHPVLFDRIKKRKRNVNDNLKVIVIDPRETETSSIADFYLQISSGTDLFLFIGIANYLYKNQLTDQNFIDKSTESYFDFVKHIQKWDLKKISEICNISEKTIIDIAKLWGASKNVLSLWSVGLNQRQEGTAAVNGLINLHLMTGQIGKEGSGPFSLT
;
A
#
# COMPACT_ATOMS: atom_id res chain seq x y z
N TYR A 1 4.95 -27.71 7.37
CA TYR A 1 5.99 -28.49 6.66
C TYR A 1 5.66 -29.98 6.57
N VAL A 2 5.65 -30.74 7.67
CA VAL A 2 5.47 -32.22 7.65
C VAL A 2 4.19 -32.65 6.92
N ALA A 3 3.04 -32.04 7.24
CA ALA A 3 1.76 -32.36 6.59
C ALA A 3 1.81 -32.15 5.06
N GLN A 4 2.36 -31.03 4.59
CA GLN A 4 2.51 -30.75 3.16
C GLN A 4 3.39 -31.81 2.45
N LYS A 5 4.50 -32.23 3.08
CA LYS A 5 5.39 -33.26 2.54
C LYS A 5 4.69 -34.62 2.45
N LEU A 6 3.92 -35.00 3.48
CA LEU A 6 3.12 -36.23 3.47
C LEU A 6 2.09 -36.21 2.33
N LEU A 7 1.27 -35.17 2.23
CA LEU A 7 0.20 -35.11 1.22
C LEU A 7 0.75 -35.07 -0.21
N LYS A 8 1.69 -34.18 -0.50
CA LYS A 8 2.20 -33.99 -1.87
C LYS A 8 3.20 -35.06 -2.29
N GLY A 9 4.12 -35.42 -1.38
CA GLY A 9 5.25 -36.29 -1.69
C GLY A 9 4.98 -37.78 -1.53
N ALA A 10 4.17 -38.18 -0.52
CA ALA A 10 3.90 -39.59 -0.25
C ALA A 10 2.51 -40.02 -0.75
N ILE A 11 1.47 -39.24 -0.47
CA ILE A 11 0.10 -39.54 -0.89
C ILE A 11 -0.12 -39.16 -2.37
N GLY A 12 0.63 -38.20 -2.90
CA GLY A 12 0.54 -37.76 -4.30
C GLY A 12 -0.64 -36.83 -4.58
N THR A 13 -1.15 -36.11 -3.57
CA THR A 13 -2.23 -35.14 -3.72
C THR A 13 -1.77 -33.71 -3.43
N ASN A 14 -2.24 -32.77 -4.25
CA ASN A 14 -2.05 -31.33 -4.03
C ASN A 14 -3.16 -30.69 -3.19
N ASN A 15 -4.10 -31.48 -2.65
CA ASN A 15 -5.19 -31.02 -1.79
C ASN A 15 -4.67 -30.66 -0.38
N PHE A 16 -3.81 -29.66 -0.32
CA PHE A 16 -3.25 -29.11 0.91
C PHE A 16 -3.33 -27.59 0.84
N ASP A 17 -3.96 -26.98 1.84
CA ASP A 17 -4.20 -25.55 1.91
C ASP A 17 -4.25 -25.08 3.36
N ALA A 18 -4.16 -23.77 3.60
CA ALA A 18 -4.19 -23.18 4.94
C ALA A 18 -5.10 -21.95 4.97
N ASN A 19 -5.55 -21.56 6.16
CA ASN A 19 -6.36 -20.35 6.38
C ASN A 19 -5.71 -19.05 5.86
N SER A 20 -4.39 -19.05 5.62
CA SER A 20 -3.68 -18.00 4.88
C SER A 20 -4.35 -17.64 3.55
N ARG A 21 -5.08 -18.58 2.91
CA ARG A 21 -5.91 -18.31 1.72
C ARG A 21 -6.95 -17.23 1.97
N LEU A 22 -7.52 -17.18 3.17
CA LEU A 22 -8.55 -16.22 3.59
C LEU A 22 -7.97 -14.88 4.07
N CYS A 23 -6.64 -14.74 4.12
CA CYS A 23 -5.98 -13.57 4.67
C CYS A 23 -4.94 -12.98 3.71
N MET A 24 -3.85 -13.71 3.45
CA MET A 24 -2.65 -13.17 2.79
C MET A 24 -2.58 -13.48 1.29
N SER A 25 -3.47 -14.31 0.75
CA SER A 25 -3.42 -14.76 -0.66
C SER A 25 -3.36 -13.60 -1.66
N SER A 26 -4.11 -12.52 -1.43
CA SER A 26 -4.09 -11.32 -2.25
C SER A 26 -2.73 -10.61 -2.21
N ALA A 27 -2.11 -10.49 -1.04
CA ALA A 27 -0.78 -9.91 -0.87
C ALA A 27 0.30 -10.78 -1.54
N VAL A 28 0.26 -12.09 -1.33
CA VAL A 28 1.18 -13.07 -1.97
C VAL A 28 1.09 -12.96 -3.50
N ALA A 29 -0.13 -12.95 -4.06
CA ALA A 29 -0.32 -12.81 -5.50
C ALA A 29 0.13 -11.44 -6.01
N GLY A 30 -0.08 -10.37 -5.23
CA GLY A 30 0.35 -9.02 -5.57
C GLY A 30 1.87 -8.91 -5.63
N TYR A 31 2.57 -9.36 -4.58
CA TYR A 31 4.04 -9.39 -4.53
C TYR A 31 4.64 -10.25 -5.63
N ASN A 32 4.13 -11.47 -5.86
CA ASN A 32 4.63 -12.30 -6.95
C ASN A 32 4.45 -11.65 -8.32
N ARG A 33 3.32 -10.98 -8.59
CA ARG A 33 3.11 -10.27 -9.85
C ARG A 33 4.00 -9.05 -10.02
N SER A 34 4.28 -8.32 -8.95
CA SER A 34 5.07 -7.08 -9.01
C SER A 34 6.58 -7.32 -8.92
N PHE A 35 7.02 -8.33 -8.15
CA PHE A 35 8.44 -8.54 -7.79
C PHE A 35 8.97 -9.92 -8.16
N GLY A 36 8.11 -10.86 -8.58
CA GLY A 36 8.51 -12.24 -8.89
C GLY A 36 8.76 -13.12 -7.66
N SER A 37 8.58 -12.60 -6.44
CA SER A 37 8.68 -13.34 -5.18
C SER A 37 7.63 -12.86 -4.18
N ASP A 38 7.19 -13.77 -3.31
CA ASP A 38 6.46 -13.42 -2.10
C ASP A 38 7.39 -12.82 -1.03
N GLY A 39 6.79 -12.09 -0.09
CA GLY A 39 7.45 -11.45 1.03
C GLY A 39 7.56 -9.92 0.89
N PRO A 40 7.38 -9.17 1.98
CA PRO A 40 7.57 -7.72 1.95
C PRO A 40 9.05 -7.38 1.67
N PRO A 41 9.32 -6.36 0.83
CA PRO A 41 10.68 -5.84 0.62
C PRO A 41 11.16 -4.94 1.79
N CYS A 42 10.39 -4.88 2.88
CA CYS A 42 10.57 -3.99 4.03
C CYS A 42 10.72 -4.80 5.32
N CYS A 43 11.22 -4.14 6.36
CA CYS A 43 11.25 -4.65 7.73
C CYS A 43 10.67 -3.63 8.72
N TYR A 44 10.52 -4.02 10.00
CA TYR A 44 9.92 -3.12 10.98
C TYR A 44 10.80 -1.91 11.32
N GLU A 45 12.11 -2.00 11.12
CA GLU A 45 13.05 -0.89 11.25
C GLU A 45 12.72 0.25 10.27
N ASP A 46 12.14 -0.03 9.10
CA ASP A 46 11.72 1.02 8.15
C ASP A 46 10.73 2.02 8.76
N ILE A 47 9.96 1.60 9.78
CA ILE A 47 9.07 2.50 10.55
C ILE A 47 9.85 3.64 11.21
N ASP A 48 11.15 3.48 11.48
CA ASP A 48 11.98 4.49 12.13
C ASP A 48 12.66 5.45 11.14
N HIS A 49 12.59 5.16 9.84
CA HIS A 49 13.32 5.89 8.79
C HIS A 49 12.42 6.53 7.71
N CYS A 50 11.12 6.24 7.70
CA CYS A 50 10.20 6.83 6.72
C CYS A 50 9.82 8.30 7.06
N SER A 51 9.58 9.17 6.08
CA SER A 51 9.02 10.50 6.32
C SER A 51 7.49 10.53 6.25
N LEU A 52 6.92 9.53 5.57
CA LEU A 52 5.48 9.34 5.39
C LEU A 52 5.11 7.88 5.65
N ILE A 53 4.09 7.68 6.48
CA ILE A 53 3.40 6.40 6.65
C ILE A 53 2.01 6.49 6.03
N LEU A 54 1.68 5.54 5.16
CA LEU A 54 0.33 5.29 4.69
C LEU A 54 -0.21 4.03 5.35
N LEU A 55 -1.22 4.16 6.21
CA LEU A 55 -1.98 3.04 6.76
C LEU A 55 -3.27 2.88 5.95
N ILE A 56 -3.44 1.76 5.25
CA ILE A 56 -4.61 1.53 4.40
C ILE A 56 -5.27 0.18 4.67
N GLY A 57 -6.59 0.18 4.89
CA GLY A 57 -7.35 -1.05 5.15
C GLY A 57 -6.79 -1.84 6.34
N THR A 58 -6.33 -1.13 7.38
CA THR A 58 -5.72 -1.71 8.58
C THR A 58 -6.14 -0.94 9.82
N ASN A 59 -6.63 -1.66 10.83
CA ASN A 59 -6.79 -1.13 12.17
C ASN A 59 -5.58 -1.52 13.01
N THR A 60 -4.43 -0.90 12.71
CA THR A 60 -3.14 -1.21 13.33
C THR A 60 -3.19 -1.09 14.86
N ALA A 61 -4.01 -0.18 15.40
CA ALA A 61 -4.19 -0.01 16.84
C ALA A 61 -4.69 -1.29 17.55
N GLU A 62 -5.68 -1.96 16.95
CA GLU A 62 -6.28 -3.17 17.54
C GLU A 62 -5.61 -4.46 17.05
N CYS A 63 -5.19 -4.51 15.78
CA CYS A 63 -4.64 -5.72 15.17
C CYS A 63 -3.13 -5.87 15.38
N HIS A 64 -2.41 -4.76 15.52
CA HIS A 64 -0.95 -4.73 15.64
C HIS A 64 -0.48 -3.72 16.70
N PRO A 65 -0.96 -3.81 17.97
CA PRO A 65 -0.82 -2.75 18.97
C PRO A 65 0.63 -2.35 19.27
N VAL A 66 1.57 -3.30 19.25
CA VAL A 66 3.00 -3.02 19.46
C VAL A 66 3.58 -2.19 18.30
N LEU A 67 3.18 -2.47 17.06
CA LEU A 67 3.58 -1.66 15.90
C LEU A 67 2.93 -0.29 15.95
N PHE A 68 1.65 -0.21 16.32
CA PHE A 68 0.95 1.06 16.49
C PHE A 68 1.61 1.94 17.57
N ASP A 69 2.03 1.35 18.70
CA ASP A 69 2.78 2.06 19.73
C ASP A 69 4.14 2.57 19.23
N ARG A 70 4.84 1.81 18.37
CA ARG A 70 6.09 2.27 17.72
C ARG A 70 5.82 3.49 16.84
N ILE A 71 4.78 3.44 16.01
CA ILE A 71 4.37 4.56 15.14
C ILE A 71 3.98 5.78 16.00
N LYS A 72 3.17 5.59 17.05
CA LYS A 72 2.77 6.66 17.98
C LYS A 72 3.97 7.32 18.65
N LYS A 73 4.94 6.53 19.13
CA LYS A 73 6.17 7.04 19.76
C LYS A 73 6.95 7.92 18.79
N ARG A 74 7.12 7.47 17.54
CA ARG A 74 7.81 8.23 16.51
C ARG A 74 7.05 9.51 16.13
N LYS A 75 5.73 9.42 15.96
CA LYS A 75 4.88 10.59 15.64
C LYS A 75 4.93 11.67 16.72
N ARG A 76 5.11 11.30 18.00
CA ARG A 76 5.26 12.24 19.13
C ARG A 76 6.63 12.93 19.16
N ASN A 77 7.64 12.39 18.50
CA ASN A 77 8.95 13.01 18.43
C ASN A 77 8.88 14.22 17.49
N VAL A 78 8.91 15.44 18.06
CA VAL A 78 8.81 16.70 17.31
C VAL A 78 9.90 16.88 16.26
N ASN A 79 11.03 16.18 16.40
CA ASN A 79 12.14 16.25 15.46
C ASN A 79 11.93 15.39 14.20
N ASP A 80 11.03 14.40 14.23
CA ASP A 80 10.93 13.39 13.17
C ASP A 80 10.07 13.81 11.97
N ASN A 81 9.35 14.93 12.04
CA ASN A 81 8.47 15.47 10.97
C ASN A 81 7.62 14.40 10.25
N LEU A 82 7.30 13.31 10.94
CA LEU A 82 6.61 12.16 10.38
C LEU A 82 5.18 12.54 10.01
N LYS A 83 4.78 12.25 8.78
CA LYS A 83 3.39 12.34 8.33
C LYS A 83 2.73 10.97 8.30
N VAL A 84 1.47 10.91 8.71
CA VAL A 84 0.66 9.69 8.75
C VAL A 84 -0.65 9.94 8.02
N ILE A 85 -0.93 9.11 7.02
CA ILE A 85 -2.20 9.05 6.31
C ILE A 85 -2.89 7.75 6.73
N VAL A 86 -4.18 7.83 7.07
CA VAL A 86 -5.02 6.66 7.33
C VAL A 86 -6.15 6.63 6.30
N ILE A 87 -6.26 5.54 5.55
CA ILE A 87 -7.33 5.31 4.57
C ILE A 87 -8.14 4.10 5.04
N ASP A 88 -9.32 4.37 5.58
CA ASP A 88 -10.26 3.36 6.07
C ASP A 88 -11.68 3.96 6.03
N PRO A 89 -12.70 3.26 5.51
CA PRO A 89 -14.09 3.70 5.61
C PRO A 89 -14.59 3.84 7.06
N ARG A 90 -13.93 3.20 8.02
CA ARG A 90 -14.26 3.23 9.45
C ARG A 90 -13.26 4.10 10.20
N GLU A 91 -13.81 4.96 11.06
CA GLU A 91 -12.99 5.66 12.03
C GLU A 91 -12.64 4.70 13.18
N THR A 92 -11.35 4.51 13.42
CA THR A 92 -10.80 3.58 14.43
C THR A 92 -9.75 4.30 15.27
N GLU A 93 -9.26 3.71 16.37
CA GLU A 93 -8.16 4.34 17.13
C GLU A 93 -6.94 4.63 16.23
N THR A 94 -6.73 3.85 15.16
CA THR A 94 -5.65 4.07 14.19
C THR A 94 -5.70 5.46 13.56
N SER A 95 -6.89 6.03 13.30
CA SER A 95 -7.02 7.37 12.71
C SER A 95 -6.64 8.50 13.67
N SER A 96 -6.55 8.25 14.99
CA SER A 96 -6.24 9.26 16.00
C SER A 96 -4.86 9.92 15.86
N ILE A 97 -3.94 9.27 15.12
CA ILE A 97 -2.58 9.78 14.86
C ILE A 97 -2.40 10.33 13.44
N ALA A 98 -3.44 10.27 12.61
CA ALA A 98 -3.37 10.66 11.22
C ALA A 98 -3.27 12.19 11.09
N ASP A 99 -2.36 12.67 10.24
CA ASP A 99 -2.45 14.04 9.71
C ASP A 99 -3.59 14.13 8.69
N PHE A 100 -3.86 13.03 7.97
CA PHE A 100 -4.96 12.91 7.02
C PHE A 100 -5.69 11.59 7.23
N TYR A 101 -6.97 11.67 7.58
CA TYR A 101 -7.88 10.53 7.61
C TYR A 101 -8.83 10.60 6.42
N LEU A 102 -8.84 9.56 5.59
CA LEU A 102 -9.63 9.46 4.37
C LEU A 102 -10.70 8.38 4.55
N GLN A 103 -11.93 8.84 4.81
CA GLN A 103 -13.11 7.98 4.90
C GLN A 103 -13.71 7.71 3.51
N ILE A 104 -12.98 6.95 2.70
CA ILE A 104 -13.42 6.63 1.34
C ILE A 104 -14.60 5.67 1.33
N SER A 105 -15.37 5.65 0.24
CA SER A 105 -16.35 4.60 -0.03
C SER A 105 -15.69 3.22 -0.06
N SER A 106 -16.31 2.22 0.55
CA SER A 106 -15.78 0.85 0.60
C SER A 106 -15.47 0.31 -0.79
N GLY A 107 -14.25 -0.21 -0.97
CA GLY A 107 -13.81 -0.84 -2.23
C GLY A 107 -13.30 0.14 -3.29
N THR A 108 -13.15 1.43 -2.99
CA THR A 108 -12.78 2.46 -3.99
C THR A 108 -11.31 2.89 -3.96
N ASP A 109 -10.51 2.35 -3.05
CA ASP A 109 -9.07 2.60 -2.90
C ASP A 109 -8.26 2.42 -4.19
N LEU A 110 -8.56 1.44 -5.04
CA LEU A 110 -7.89 1.29 -6.34
C LEU A 110 -8.07 2.53 -7.23
N PHE A 111 -9.26 3.16 -7.22
CA PHE A 111 -9.48 4.42 -7.94
C PHE A 111 -8.72 5.58 -7.30
N LEU A 112 -8.63 5.60 -5.96
CA LEU A 112 -7.81 6.58 -5.26
C LEU A 112 -6.33 6.46 -5.67
N PHE A 113 -5.78 5.25 -5.75
CA PHE A 113 -4.41 5.03 -6.21
C PHE A 113 -4.21 5.51 -7.66
N ILE A 114 -5.17 5.26 -8.54
CA ILE A 114 -5.15 5.78 -9.91
C ILE A 114 -5.13 7.33 -9.91
N GLY A 115 -5.93 7.96 -9.06
CA GLY A 115 -5.98 9.43 -8.93
C GLY A 115 -4.64 10.00 -8.46
N ILE A 116 -4.03 9.38 -7.45
CA ILE A 116 -2.70 9.73 -6.94
C ILE A 116 -1.65 9.55 -8.04
N ALA A 117 -1.63 8.40 -8.71
CA ALA A 117 -0.69 8.10 -9.79
C ALA A 117 -0.80 9.12 -10.94
N ASN A 118 -2.02 9.45 -11.36
CA ASN A 118 -2.26 10.41 -12.45
C ASN A 118 -1.75 11.80 -12.07
N TYR A 119 -1.96 12.24 -10.82
CA TYR A 119 -1.38 13.48 -10.32
C TYR A 119 0.15 13.45 -10.32
N LEU A 120 0.77 12.39 -9.78
CA LEU A 120 2.22 12.25 -9.73
C LEU A 120 2.84 12.31 -11.13
N TYR A 121 2.25 11.59 -12.09
CA TYR A 121 2.68 11.60 -13.48
C TYR A 121 2.57 13.00 -14.13
N LYS A 122 1.40 13.64 -14.03
CA LYS A 122 1.17 14.96 -14.65
C LYS A 122 2.09 16.05 -14.11
N ASN A 123 2.50 15.93 -12.85
CA ASN A 123 3.35 16.90 -12.18
C ASN A 123 4.85 16.51 -12.18
N GLN A 124 5.23 15.48 -12.95
CA GLN A 124 6.62 15.02 -13.04
C GLN A 124 7.24 14.66 -11.68
N LEU A 125 6.42 14.11 -10.77
CA LEU A 125 6.80 13.65 -9.44
C LEU A 125 7.10 12.13 -9.43
N THR A 126 7.59 11.62 -10.55
CA THR A 126 7.95 10.20 -10.75
C THR A 126 9.46 10.05 -10.85
N ASP A 127 9.99 8.89 -10.42
CA ASP A 127 11.42 8.60 -10.56
C ASP A 127 11.70 7.92 -11.91
N GLN A 128 11.94 8.74 -12.93
CA GLN A 128 12.14 8.23 -14.29
C GLN A 128 13.36 7.30 -14.39
N ASN A 129 14.43 7.59 -13.63
CA ASN A 129 15.64 6.77 -13.64
C ASN A 129 15.37 5.37 -13.05
N PHE A 130 14.58 5.30 -11.97
CA PHE A 130 14.16 4.03 -11.39
C PHE A 130 13.21 3.28 -12.34
N ILE A 131 12.23 3.98 -12.91
CA ILE A 131 11.26 3.40 -13.86
C ILE A 131 11.99 2.74 -15.03
N ASP A 132 12.90 3.46 -15.69
CA ASP A 132 13.59 2.98 -16.90
C ASP A 132 14.51 1.78 -16.62
N LYS A 133 15.07 1.71 -15.40
CA LYS A 133 16.03 0.65 -15.03
C LYS A 133 15.39 -0.59 -14.41
N SER A 134 14.28 -0.40 -13.70
CA SER A 134 13.79 -1.38 -12.72
C SER A 134 12.31 -1.73 -12.88
N THR A 135 11.63 -1.23 -13.91
CA THR A 135 10.20 -1.51 -14.14
C THR A 135 9.92 -1.90 -15.59
N GLU A 136 8.78 -2.52 -15.81
CA GLU A 136 8.24 -2.85 -17.13
C GLU A 136 6.81 -2.31 -17.29
N SER A 137 6.33 -2.22 -18.52
CA SER A 137 4.94 -1.83 -18.83
C SER A 137 4.49 -0.45 -18.31
N TYR A 138 5.43 0.44 -17.93
CA TYR A 138 5.12 1.76 -17.39
C TYR A 138 4.26 2.60 -18.35
N PHE A 139 4.55 2.56 -19.65
CA PHE A 139 3.79 3.30 -20.65
C PHE A 139 2.32 2.86 -20.73
N ASP A 140 2.06 1.55 -20.64
CA ASP A 140 0.70 1.03 -20.64
C ASP A 140 -0.03 1.35 -19.33
N PHE A 141 0.68 1.35 -18.21
CA PHE A 141 0.16 1.86 -16.93
C PHE A 141 -0.23 3.33 -17.01
N VAL A 142 0.64 4.19 -17.57
CA VAL A 142 0.36 5.63 -17.78
C VAL A 142 -0.88 5.82 -18.67
N LYS A 143 -0.95 5.11 -19.79
CA LYS A 143 -2.14 5.12 -20.66
C LYS A 143 -3.41 4.69 -19.93
N HIS A 144 -3.31 3.74 -18.99
CA HIS A 144 -4.46 3.31 -18.20
C HIS A 144 -4.90 4.41 -17.22
N ILE A 145 -3.99 4.96 -16.42
CA ILE A 145 -4.36 5.95 -15.39
C ILE A 145 -4.85 7.27 -16.01
N GLN A 146 -4.36 7.65 -17.19
CA GLN A 146 -4.77 8.87 -17.88
C GLN A 146 -6.22 8.82 -18.42
N LYS A 147 -6.84 7.64 -18.54
CA LYS A 147 -8.24 7.50 -18.93
C LYS A 147 -9.21 7.95 -17.83
N TRP A 148 -8.72 8.07 -16.60
CA TRP A 148 -9.53 8.43 -15.45
C TRP A 148 -9.46 9.92 -15.18
N ASP A 149 -10.64 10.50 -15.03
CA ASP A 149 -10.81 11.90 -14.66
C ASP A 149 -10.86 12.06 -13.13
N LEU A 150 -10.26 13.14 -12.63
CA LEU A 150 -10.11 13.37 -11.19
C LEU A 150 -11.47 13.57 -10.50
N LYS A 151 -12.39 14.29 -11.16
CA LYS A 151 -13.75 14.52 -10.64
C LYS A 151 -14.50 13.20 -10.52
N LYS A 152 -14.43 12.34 -11.54
CA LYS A 152 -15.03 11.00 -11.49
C LYS A 152 -14.45 10.14 -10.36
N ILE A 153 -13.13 10.17 -10.15
CA ILE A 153 -12.49 9.45 -9.04
C ILE A 153 -12.97 9.99 -7.69
N SER A 154 -13.05 11.32 -7.55
CA SER A 154 -13.56 11.99 -6.35
C SER A 154 -14.98 11.56 -6.01
N GLU A 155 -15.88 11.51 -7.01
CA GLU A 155 -17.25 11.03 -6.86
C GLU A 155 -17.30 9.55 -6.44
N ILE A 156 -16.52 8.68 -7.09
CA ILE A 156 -16.45 7.25 -6.75
C ILE A 156 -15.96 7.06 -5.31
N CYS A 157 -14.85 7.71 -4.95
CA CYS A 157 -14.22 7.56 -3.64
C CYS A 157 -14.98 8.27 -2.53
N ASN A 158 -15.96 9.14 -2.86
CA ASN A 158 -16.68 9.99 -1.92
C ASN A 158 -15.75 10.89 -1.07
N ILE A 159 -14.70 11.44 -1.69
CA ILE A 159 -13.78 12.41 -1.08
C ILE A 159 -13.48 13.53 -2.07
N SER A 160 -13.10 14.71 -1.60
CA SER A 160 -12.86 15.86 -2.48
C SER A 160 -11.66 15.67 -3.42
N GLU A 161 -11.71 16.25 -4.62
CA GLU A 161 -10.56 16.32 -5.53
C GLU A 161 -9.33 16.94 -4.86
N LYS A 162 -9.54 17.97 -4.03
CA LYS A 162 -8.50 18.62 -3.25
C LYS A 162 -7.80 17.63 -2.33
N THR A 163 -8.55 16.77 -1.63
CA THR A 163 -7.97 15.73 -0.76
C THR A 163 -7.07 14.79 -1.54
N ILE A 164 -7.52 14.32 -2.72
CA ILE A 164 -6.70 13.44 -3.58
C ILE A 164 -5.40 14.14 -4.00
N ILE A 165 -5.49 15.41 -4.41
CA ILE A 165 -4.34 16.25 -4.78
C ILE A 165 -3.39 16.45 -3.60
N ASP A 166 -3.91 16.77 -2.41
CA ASP A 166 -3.09 17.05 -1.23
C ASP A 166 -2.32 15.79 -0.79
N ILE A 167 -2.96 14.61 -0.86
CA ILE A 167 -2.29 13.32 -0.61
C ILE A 167 -1.23 13.02 -1.66
N ALA A 168 -1.52 13.25 -2.94
CA ALA A 168 -0.56 13.02 -4.02
C ALA A 168 0.65 13.96 -3.95
N LYS A 169 0.44 15.22 -3.59
CA LYS A 169 1.51 16.19 -3.29
C LYS A 169 2.36 15.73 -2.12
N LEU A 170 1.72 15.30 -1.03
CA LEU A 170 2.42 14.81 0.15
C LEU A 170 3.26 13.58 -0.18
N TRP A 171 2.72 12.63 -0.95
CA TRP A 171 3.46 11.47 -1.43
C TRP A 171 4.69 11.89 -2.26
N GLY A 172 4.49 12.74 -3.28
CA GLY A 172 5.56 13.17 -4.18
C GLY A 172 6.65 14.02 -3.51
N ALA A 173 6.32 14.74 -2.43
CA ALA A 173 7.27 15.53 -1.65
C ALA A 173 8.01 14.71 -0.56
N SER A 174 7.53 13.51 -0.25
CA SER A 174 8.07 12.69 0.83
C SER A 174 9.34 11.98 0.43
N LYS A 175 10.38 12.08 1.26
CA LYS A 175 11.69 11.46 1.01
C LYS A 175 11.61 9.94 1.02
N ASN A 176 10.95 9.39 2.04
CA ASN A 176 10.84 7.96 2.29
C ASN A 176 9.38 7.62 2.61
N VAL A 177 8.74 6.79 1.78
CA VAL A 177 7.32 6.45 1.91
C VAL A 177 7.15 4.98 2.24
N LEU A 178 6.54 4.69 3.40
CA LEU A 178 6.23 3.35 3.86
C LEU A 178 4.70 3.16 3.88
N SER A 179 4.20 2.21 3.11
CA SER A 179 2.78 1.84 3.15
C SER A 179 2.59 0.56 3.93
N LEU A 180 1.65 0.54 4.88
CA LEU A 180 1.26 -0.63 5.63
C LEU A 180 -0.22 -0.93 5.41
N TRP A 181 -0.54 -2.18 5.10
CA TRP A 181 -1.93 -2.60 4.87
C TRP A 181 -2.22 -3.97 5.46
N SER A 182 -3.50 -4.28 5.65
CA SER A 182 -3.95 -5.58 6.12
C SER A 182 -5.23 -6.03 5.37
N VAL A 183 -6.15 -6.68 6.08
CA VAL A 183 -7.33 -7.35 5.52
C VAL A 183 -8.27 -6.44 4.75
N GLY A 184 -8.34 -5.14 5.03
CA GLY A 184 -9.19 -4.20 4.28
C GLY A 184 -8.76 -4.05 2.81
N LEU A 185 -7.49 -4.31 2.51
CA LEU A 185 -7.00 -4.38 1.13
C LEU A 185 -7.04 -5.81 0.58
N ASN A 186 -6.77 -6.82 1.42
CA ASN A 186 -6.64 -8.21 0.97
C ASN A 186 -7.99 -8.93 0.76
N GLN A 187 -8.96 -8.76 1.65
CA GLN A 187 -10.22 -9.54 1.72
C GLN A 187 -11.30 -8.98 0.79
N ARG A 188 -11.04 -9.03 -0.51
CA ARG A 188 -11.95 -8.53 -1.55
C ARG A 188 -11.69 -9.24 -2.87
N GLN A 189 -12.68 -9.21 -3.77
CA GLN A 189 -12.57 -9.80 -5.10
C GLN A 189 -11.36 -9.25 -5.89
N GLU A 190 -11.17 -7.93 -5.83
CA GLU A 190 -10.08 -7.23 -6.52
C GLU A 190 -8.83 -7.04 -5.64
N GLY A 191 -8.57 -7.95 -4.69
CA GLY A 191 -7.55 -7.75 -3.64
C GLY A 191 -6.14 -7.70 -4.21
N THR A 192 -5.82 -8.62 -5.13
CA THR A 192 -4.54 -8.62 -5.84
C THR A 192 -4.34 -7.33 -6.64
N ALA A 193 -5.38 -6.86 -7.34
CA ALA A 193 -5.30 -5.62 -8.11
C ALA A 193 -5.11 -4.39 -7.22
N ALA A 194 -5.78 -4.33 -6.07
CA ALA A 194 -5.59 -3.27 -5.08
C ALA A 194 -4.16 -3.23 -4.53
N VAL A 195 -3.60 -4.40 -4.19
CA VAL A 195 -2.19 -4.53 -3.77
C VAL A 195 -1.25 -4.07 -4.88
N ASN A 196 -1.43 -4.54 -6.13
CA ASN A 196 -0.60 -4.09 -7.24
C ASN A 196 -0.73 -2.57 -7.49
N GLY A 197 -1.92 -1.99 -7.34
CA GLY A 197 -2.14 -0.55 -7.45
C GLY A 197 -1.32 0.25 -6.43
N LEU A 198 -1.29 -0.21 -5.17
CA LEU A 198 -0.44 0.39 -4.13
C LEU A 198 1.05 0.22 -4.46
N ILE A 199 1.48 -0.97 -4.87
CA ILE A 199 2.87 -1.24 -5.26
C ILE A 199 3.29 -0.35 -6.43
N ASN A 200 2.41 -0.12 -7.41
CA ASN A 200 2.70 0.73 -8.56
C ASN A 200 3.02 2.18 -8.15
N LEU A 201 2.40 2.71 -7.10
CA LEU A 201 2.76 4.02 -6.54
C LEU A 201 4.20 4.03 -6.01
N HIS A 202 4.61 2.97 -5.31
CA HIS A 202 6.00 2.84 -4.85
C HIS A 202 6.98 2.73 -6.01
N LEU A 203 6.68 1.90 -7.01
CA LEU A 203 7.53 1.69 -8.18
C LEU A 203 7.69 2.96 -9.01
N MET A 204 6.59 3.67 -9.30
CA MET A 204 6.65 4.89 -10.12
C MET A 204 7.34 6.07 -9.42
N THR A 205 7.52 6.00 -8.09
CA THR A 205 8.19 7.04 -7.29
C THR A 205 9.52 6.60 -6.71
N GLY A 206 10.03 5.41 -7.07
CA GLY A 206 11.28 4.87 -6.54
C GLY A 206 11.27 4.72 -5.01
N GLN A 207 10.09 4.51 -4.40
CA GLN A 207 9.91 4.34 -2.96
C GLN A 207 10.02 2.87 -2.56
N ILE A 208 11.13 2.22 -2.92
CA ILE A 208 11.42 0.81 -2.64
C ILE A 208 12.94 0.56 -2.69
N GLY A 209 13.44 -0.46 -1.99
CA GLY A 209 14.86 -0.83 -2.02
C GLY A 209 15.78 0.16 -1.30
N LYS A 210 15.21 1.02 -0.46
CA LYS A 210 15.91 2.00 0.37
C LYS A 210 15.24 2.06 1.74
N GLU A 211 16.03 2.40 2.75
CA GLU A 211 15.58 2.49 4.14
C GLU A 211 14.34 3.38 4.29
N GLY A 212 13.37 2.94 5.09
CA GLY A 212 12.12 3.65 5.34
C GLY A 212 11.15 3.69 4.16
N SER A 213 11.34 2.88 3.12
CA SER A 213 10.51 2.95 1.90
C SER A 213 10.07 1.59 1.38
N GLY A 214 8.77 1.46 1.17
CA GLY A 214 8.23 0.34 0.41
C GLY A 214 6.81 -0.08 0.80
N PRO A 215 6.24 -1.01 0.03
CA PRO A 215 4.95 -1.61 0.30
C PRO A 215 5.09 -2.76 1.31
N PHE A 216 4.61 -2.56 2.53
CA PHE A 216 4.72 -3.51 3.65
C PHE A 216 3.36 -4.12 4.05
N SER A 217 3.06 -5.32 3.57
CA SER A 217 1.89 -6.08 4.02
C SER A 217 2.03 -6.51 5.47
N LEU A 218 1.06 -6.19 6.31
CA LEU A 218 0.99 -6.63 7.69
C LEU A 218 0.37 -8.03 7.77
N THR A 219 1.10 -8.94 8.41
CA THR A 219 0.66 -10.29 8.80
C THR A 219 0.20 -10.33 10.24
#